data_AF-A0A238IYC9-F1
#
_entry.id   AF-A0A238IYC9-F1
#
_cell.length_a   1.000
_cell.length_b   1.000
_cell.length_c   1.000
_cell.angle_alpha   90.00
_cell.angle_beta   90.00
_cell.angle_gamma   90.00
#
_symmetry.space_group_name_H-M   'P 1'
#
loop_
_entity.id
_entity.type
_entity.pdbx_description
1 polymer ?
#
loop_
_entity_poly.entity_id
_entity_poly.type
_entity_poly.pdbx_seq_one_letter_code
_entity_poly.pdbx_strand_id
1 'polypeptide(L)'
;MSDTIRDQLLDAILPHVPFDGWTPAAFRAAAADLGMEKAVAETACPRGAMDLAIAYHRRGDAAMVAAMEASEMSEMRFRDKVATALKLRVEALDDREAVRRASALFALPQNAAEGTKLIWETADHVWTTLGDTSRDVNWYTKRATLSGVWASTVLFWLGDESPLAKDTKDFIDRRIDNVMQIEKAKASLKKNPITKPFMSLKDQILSGVKAPDKSRFANLPGNWNRPT
;
A
#
# COMPACT_ATOMS: atom_id res chain seq x y z
N MET A 1 -20.21 7.75 -5.89
CA MET A 1 -20.35 6.38 -6.42
C MET A 1 -19.26 6.21 -7.47
N SER A 2 -18.45 5.17 -7.38
CA SER A 2 -17.50 4.85 -8.45
C SER A 2 -18.26 4.06 -9.51
N ASP A 3 -18.20 4.51 -10.77
CA ASP A 3 -19.09 4.09 -11.85
C ASP A 3 -18.68 2.79 -12.56
N THR A 4 -17.74 2.01 -12.01
CA THR A 4 -17.25 0.80 -12.69
C THR A 4 -17.97 -0.46 -12.24
N ILE A 5 -18.14 -1.42 -13.15
CA ILE A 5 -18.65 -2.77 -12.85
C ILE A 5 -17.86 -3.42 -11.71
N ARG A 6 -16.54 -3.19 -11.66
CA ARG A 6 -15.67 -3.71 -10.60
C ARG A 6 -16.00 -3.10 -9.23
N ASP A 7 -16.33 -1.82 -9.18
CA ASP A 7 -16.70 -1.17 -7.92
C ASP A 7 -18.05 -1.65 -7.41
N GLN A 8 -19.02 -1.84 -8.30
CA GLN A 8 -20.32 -2.43 -7.95
C GLN A 8 -20.13 -3.86 -7.40
N LEU A 9 -19.32 -4.69 -8.08
CA LEU A 9 -18.99 -6.04 -7.60
C LEU A 9 -18.23 -6.03 -6.28
N LEU A 10 -17.34 -5.06 -6.08
CA LEU A 10 -16.61 -4.90 -4.82
C LEU A 10 -17.58 -4.54 -3.68
N ASP A 11 -18.49 -3.60 -3.89
CA ASP A 11 -19.49 -3.24 -2.88
C ASP A 11 -20.40 -4.44 -2.56
N ALA A 12 -20.78 -5.21 -3.59
CA ALA A 12 -21.63 -6.39 -3.43
C ALA A 12 -20.93 -7.59 -2.78
N ILE A 13 -19.60 -7.76 -2.93
CA ILE A 13 -18.90 -8.91 -2.32
C ILE A 13 -18.62 -8.70 -0.83
N LEU A 14 -18.45 -7.46 -0.36
CA LEU A 14 -18.03 -7.17 1.02
C LEU A 14 -18.91 -7.85 2.09
N PRO A 15 -20.25 -7.88 1.99
CA PRO A 15 -21.09 -8.59 2.97
C PRO A 15 -20.85 -10.11 3.02
N HIS A 16 -20.35 -10.74 1.95
CA HIS A 16 -20.08 -12.18 1.87
C HIS A 16 -18.71 -12.55 2.42
N VAL A 17 -17.73 -11.64 2.32
CA VAL A 17 -16.32 -11.88 2.70
C VAL A 17 -16.16 -12.37 4.14
N PRO A 18 -16.88 -11.86 5.17
CA PRO A 18 -16.72 -12.34 6.53
C PRO A 18 -16.91 -13.85 6.71
N PHE A 19 -17.82 -14.45 5.95
CA PHE A 19 -18.18 -15.86 6.04
C PHE A 19 -17.45 -16.69 4.98
N ASP A 20 -17.53 -16.27 3.72
CA ASP A 20 -17.03 -17.04 2.57
C ASP A 20 -15.58 -16.70 2.20
N GLY A 21 -15.03 -15.62 2.75
CA GLY A 21 -13.74 -15.07 2.36
C GLY A 21 -13.72 -14.51 0.93
N TRP A 22 -12.52 -14.16 0.47
CA TRP A 22 -12.29 -13.73 -0.91
C TRP A 22 -12.23 -14.93 -1.86
N THR A 23 -13.38 -15.60 -2.06
CA THR A 23 -13.46 -16.87 -2.79
C THR A 23 -14.32 -16.78 -4.05
N PRO A 24 -14.21 -17.75 -4.99
CA PRO A 24 -15.10 -17.83 -6.13
C PRO A 24 -16.59 -17.95 -5.76
N ALA A 25 -16.90 -18.50 -4.58
CA ALA A 25 -18.27 -18.58 -4.07
C ALA A 25 -18.82 -17.18 -3.75
N ALA A 26 -18.08 -16.40 -2.96
CA ALA A 26 -18.42 -15.01 -2.64
C ALA A 26 -18.54 -14.14 -3.91
N PHE A 27 -17.66 -14.34 -4.89
CA PHE A 27 -17.74 -13.64 -6.18
C PHE A 27 -19.03 -13.92 -6.96
N ARG A 28 -19.44 -15.20 -7.01
CA ARG A 28 -20.71 -15.58 -7.66
C ARG A 28 -21.92 -15.04 -6.91
N ALA A 29 -21.88 -15.05 -5.58
CA ALA A 29 -22.93 -14.46 -4.75
C ALA A 29 -23.07 -12.96 -5.03
N ALA A 30 -21.96 -12.21 -5.02
CA ALA A 30 -21.94 -10.79 -5.36
C ALA A 30 -22.50 -10.49 -6.77
N ALA A 31 -22.13 -11.29 -7.78
CA ALA A 31 -22.67 -11.14 -9.12
C ALA A 31 -24.18 -11.43 -9.18
N ALA A 32 -24.65 -12.45 -8.45
CA ALA A 32 -26.06 -12.80 -8.39
C ALA A 32 -26.89 -11.71 -7.68
N ASP A 33 -26.37 -11.11 -6.61
CA ASP A 33 -27.02 -10.00 -5.90
C ASP A 33 -27.24 -8.78 -6.81
N LEU A 34 -26.34 -8.54 -7.76
CA LEU A 34 -26.45 -7.48 -8.76
C LEU A 34 -27.28 -7.89 -9.99
N GLY A 35 -27.77 -9.13 -10.06
CA GLY A 35 -28.43 -9.66 -11.26
C GLY A 35 -27.50 -9.71 -12.49
N MET A 36 -26.20 -9.77 -12.27
CA MET A 36 -25.19 -9.67 -13.31
C MET A 36 -24.94 -11.03 -13.97
N GLU A 37 -24.88 -11.07 -15.29
CA GLU A 37 -24.46 -12.28 -15.99
C GLU A 37 -23.01 -12.64 -15.63
N LYS A 38 -22.78 -13.94 -15.43
CA LYS A 38 -21.46 -14.48 -15.09
C LYS A 38 -20.34 -13.98 -16.03
N ALA A 39 -20.60 -13.98 -17.34
CA ALA A 39 -19.62 -13.55 -18.34
C ALA A 39 -19.23 -12.07 -18.19
N VAL A 40 -20.19 -11.21 -17.81
CA VAL A 40 -19.93 -9.78 -17.56
C VAL A 40 -19.06 -9.61 -16.33
N ALA A 41 -19.39 -10.30 -15.23
CA ALA A 41 -18.61 -10.26 -14.00
C ALA A 41 -17.17 -10.75 -14.22
N GLU A 42 -17.00 -11.89 -14.90
CA GLU A 42 -15.68 -12.46 -15.22
C GLU A 42 -14.87 -11.60 -16.18
N THR A 43 -15.53 -10.84 -17.07
CA THR A 43 -14.85 -9.86 -17.93
C THR A 43 -14.29 -8.69 -17.11
N ALA A 44 -15.04 -8.20 -16.11
CA ALA A 44 -14.58 -7.12 -15.24
C ALA A 44 -13.50 -7.55 -14.23
N CYS A 45 -13.58 -8.81 -13.78
CA CYS A 45 -12.71 -9.44 -12.79
C CYS A 45 -12.27 -10.84 -13.27
N PRO A 46 -11.29 -10.95 -14.19
CA PRO A 46 -10.84 -12.24 -14.72
C PRO A 46 -10.33 -13.23 -13.66
N ARG A 47 -9.79 -12.74 -12.54
CA ARG A 47 -9.35 -13.55 -11.39
C ARG A 47 -10.43 -13.64 -10.28
N GLY A 48 -11.65 -13.19 -10.56
CA GLY A 48 -12.80 -13.21 -9.65
C GLY A 48 -12.53 -12.43 -8.36
N ALA A 49 -12.80 -13.06 -7.21
CA ALA A 49 -12.62 -12.45 -5.89
C ALA A 49 -11.19 -11.96 -5.61
N MET A 50 -10.16 -12.53 -6.26
CA MET A 50 -8.78 -12.03 -6.13
C MET A 50 -8.66 -10.59 -6.66
N ASP A 51 -9.27 -10.29 -7.81
CA ASP A 51 -9.27 -8.93 -8.36
C ASP A 51 -10.05 -7.96 -7.47
N LEU A 52 -11.10 -8.43 -6.80
CA LEU A 52 -11.86 -7.62 -5.84
C LEU A 52 -11.08 -7.39 -4.54
N ALA A 53 -10.36 -8.37 -4.02
CA ALA A 53 -9.48 -8.19 -2.85
C ALA A 53 -8.37 -7.17 -3.12
N ILE A 54 -7.79 -7.21 -4.32
CA ILE A 54 -6.83 -6.22 -4.82
C ILE A 54 -7.47 -4.84 -4.95
N ALA A 55 -8.67 -4.77 -5.54
CA ALA A 55 -9.41 -3.52 -5.69
C ALA A 55 -9.77 -2.90 -4.33
N TYR A 56 -10.14 -3.72 -3.34
CA TYR A 56 -10.41 -3.29 -1.98
C TYR A 56 -9.17 -2.64 -1.34
N HIS A 57 -8.00 -3.30 -1.43
CA HIS A 57 -6.75 -2.72 -0.94
C HIS A 57 -6.45 -1.36 -1.59
N ARG A 58 -6.55 -1.29 -2.92
CA ARG A 58 -6.29 -0.07 -3.70
C ARG A 58 -7.31 1.04 -3.45
N ARG A 59 -8.56 0.69 -3.17
CA ARG A 59 -9.60 1.66 -2.76
C ARG A 59 -9.20 2.34 -1.45
N GLY A 60 -8.68 1.58 -0.49
CA GLY A 60 -8.14 2.15 0.74
C GLY A 60 -6.90 3.03 0.52
N ASP A 61 -6.01 2.66 -0.41
CA ASP A 61 -4.87 3.50 -0.80
C ASP A 61 -5.33 4.82 -1.46
N ALA A 62 -6.34 4.75 -2.34
CA ALA A 62 -6.93 5.94 -2.96
C ALA A 62 -7.60 6.85 -1.92
N ALA A 63 -8.31 6.29 -0.95
CA ALA A 63 -8.90 7.05 0.14
C ALA A 63 -7.84 7.73 1.02
N MET A 64 -6.73 7.04 1.32
CA MET A 64 -5.58 7.64 2.00
C MET A 64 -5.03 8.83 1.22
N VAL A 65 -4.77 8.67 -0.08
CA VAL A 65 -4.24 9.75 -0.92
C VAL A 65 -5.19 10.95 -0.94
N ALA A 66 -6.48 10.73 -1.16
CA ALA A 66 -7.48 11.79 -1.15
C ALA A 66 -7.52 12.53 0.20
N ALA A 67 -7.44 11.79 1.31
CA ALA A 67 -7.39 12.39 2.65
C ALA A 67 -6.08 13.16 2.90
N MET A 68 -4.95 12.69 2.37
CA MET A 68 -3.68 13.39 2.45
C MET A 68 -3.72 14.73 1.68
N GLU A 69 -4.26 14.72 0.47
CA GLU A 69 -4.40 15.93 -0.36
C GLU A 69 -5.36 16.94 0.24
N ALA A 70 -6.39 16.48 0.95
CA ALA A 70 -7.32 17.34 1.69
C ALA A 70 -6.78 17.84 3.04
N SER A 71 -5.66 17.30 3.52
CA SER A 71 -5.08 17.65 4.82
C SER A 71 -4.01 18.74 4.71
N GLU A 72 -4.04 19.72 5.61
CA GLU A 72 -2.98 20.71 5.72
C GLU A 72 -1.75 20.10 6.42
N MET A 73 -0.77 19.67 5.62
CA MET A 73 0.46 19.03 6.11
C MET A 73 1.71 19.86 5.86
N SER A 74 1.63 21.08 5.30
CA SER A 74 2.81 21.86 4.89
C SER A 74 3.79 22.12 6.06
N GLU A 75 3.26 22.55 7.19
CA GLU A 75 3.99 22.92 8.42
C GLU A 75 4.46 21.72 9.27
N MET A 76 4.04 20.50 8.93
CA MET A 76 4.47 19.30 9.67
C MET A 76 5.92 18.94 9.37
N ARG A 77 6.64 18.41 10.36
CA ARG A 77 7.93 17.76 10.09
C ARG A 77 7.70 16.57 9.17
N PHE A 78 8.65 16.29 8.28
CA PHE A 78 8.49 15.25 7.27
C PHE A 78 8.13 13.86 7.85
N ARG A 79 8.72 13.48 8.99
CA ARG A 79 8.37 12.22 9.68
C ARG A 79 6.91 12.20 10.16
N ASP A 80 6.41 13.35 10.61
CA ASP A 80 5.04 13.49 11.11
C ASP A 80 4.06 13.44 9.94
N LYS A 81 4.44 13.92 8.74
CA LYS A 81 3.68 13.73 7.49
C LYS A 81 3.53 12.25 7.14
N VAL A 82 4.62 11.48 7.20
CA VAL A 82 4.59 10.03 6.93
C VAL A 82 3.73 9.30 7.96
N ALA A 83 3.87 9.63 9.24
CA ALA A 83 3.02 9.05 10.30
C ALA A 83 1.54 9.37 10.05
N THR A 84 1.21 10.63 9.70
CA THR A 84 -0.15 11.06 9.39
C THR A 84 -0.72 10.32 8.19
N ALA A 85 0.05 10.14 7.12
CA ALA A 85 -0.37 9.35 5.96
C ALA A 85 -0.77 7.90 6.34
N LEU A 86 0.03 7.23 7.17
CA LEU A 86 -0.30 5.88 7.64
C LEU A 86 -1.54 5.86 8.55
N LYS A 87 -1.72 6.90 9.40
CA LYS A 87 -2.91 7.03 10.26
C LYS A 87 -4.18 7.21 9.41
N LEU A 88 -4.12 8.04 8.38
CA LEU A 88 -5.21 8.20 7.40
C LEU A 88 -5.50 6.88 6.67
N ARG A 89 -4.47 6.10 6.35
CA ARG A 89 -4.66 4.77 5.74
C ARG A 89 -5.35 3.77 6.66
N VAL A 90 -5.08 3.84 7.96
CA VAL A 90 -5.78 3.05 8.99
C VAL A 90 -7.24 3.50 9.12
N GLU A 91 -7.50 4.81 9.07
CA GLU A 91 -8.86 5.36 9.10
C GLU A 91 -9.69 4.97 7.87
N ALA A 92 -9.02 4.71 6.74
CA ALA A 92 -9.64 4.17 5.53
C ALA A 92 -9.92 2.64 5.58
N LEU A 93 -9.63 1.96 6.69
CA LEU A 93 -10.03 0.56 6.90
C LEU A 93 -11.43 0.53 7.51
N ASP A 94 -12.40 0.01 6.78
CA ASP A 94 -13.82 -0.03 7.14
C ASP A 94 -14.27 -1.40 7.66
N ASP A 95 -13.72 -2.50 7.14
CA ASP A 95 -14.05 -3.85 7.58
C ASP A 95 -12.81 -4.65 8.01
N ARG A 96 -12.75 -4.96 9.31
CA ARG A 96 -11.65 -5.71 9.94
C ARG A 96 -11.60 -7.17 9.49
N GLU A 97 -12.73 -7.82 9.30
CA GLU A 97 -12.76 -9.20 8.84
C GLU A 97 -12.38 -9.28 7.36
N ALA A 98 -12.83 -8.33 6.53
CA ALA A 98 -12.41 -8.26 5.13
C ALA A 98 -10.88 -8.12 4.99
N VAL A 99 -10.27 -7.24 5.81
CA VAL A 99 -8.81 -7.06 5.87
C VAL A 99 -8.11 -8.32 6.39
N ARG A 100 -8.67 -8.98 7.41
CA ARG A 100 -8.14 -10.24 7.96
C ARG A 100 -8.11 -11.34 6.90
N ARG A 101 -9.21 -11.53 6.18
CA ARG A 101 -9.33 -12.50 5.09
C ARG A 101 -8.42 -12.16 3.92
N ALA A 102 -8.27 -10.88 3.56
CA ALA A 102 -7.34 -10.45 2.53
C ALA A 102 -5.89 -10.73 2.93
N SER A 103 -5.51 -10.40 4.18
CA SER A 103 -4.18 -10.65 4.71
C SER A 103 -3.82 -12.15 4.67
N ALA A 104 -4.76 -13.01 5.06
CA ALA A 104 -4.59 -14.46 4.96
C ALA A 104 -4.45 -14.93 3.50
N LEU A 105 -5.28 -14.42 2.58
CA LEU A 105 -5.23 -14.75 1.15
C LEU A 105 -3.85 -14.41 0.56
N PHE A 106 -3.34 -13.22 0.84
CA PHE A 106 -2.08 -12.72 0.29
C PHE A 106 -0.84 -13.31 0.99
N ALA A 107 -0.98 -13.88 2.19
CA ALA A 107 0.10 -14.60 2.86
C ALA A 107 0.38 -15.98 2.23
N LEU A 108 -0.54 -16.52 1.44
CA LEU A 108 -0.34 -17.79 0.73
C LEU A 108 0.83 -17.66 -0.27
N PRO A 109 1.75 -18.64 -0.37
CA PRO A 109 2.94 -18.55 -1.21
C PRO A 109 2.67 -18.16 -2.67
N GLN A 110 1.60 -18.71 -3.26
CA GLN A 110 1.19 -18.42 -4.64
C GLN A 110 0.69 -16.97 -4.84
N ASN A 111 0.27 -16.29 -3.77
CA ASN A 111 -0.26 -14.93 -3.80
C ASN A 111 0.71 -13.90 -3.18
N ALA A 112 1.80 -14.35 -2.53
CA ALA A 112 2.71 -13.52 -1.76
C ALA A 112 3.36 -12.40 -2.60
N ALA A 113 3.61 -12.66 -3.89
CA ALA A 113 4.11 -11.64 -4.80
C ALA A 113 3.11 -10.48 -5.00
N GLU A 114 1.82 -10.79 -5.16
CA GLU A 114 0.76 -9.78 -5.27
C GLU A 114 0.59 -9.03 -3.93
N GLY A 115 0.56 -9.74 -2.80
CA GLY A 115 0.50 -9.11 -1.47
C GLY A 115 1.64 -8.13 -1.22
N THR A 116 2.87 -8.55 -1.55
CA THR A 116 4.06 -7.70 -1.43
C THR A 116 3.97 -6.48 -2.34
N LYS A 117 3.47 -6.66 -3.56
CA LYS A 117 3.25 -5.56 -4.51
C LYS A 117 2.24 -4.55 -3.95
N LEU A 118 1.13 -5.00 -3.37
CA LEU A 118 0.12 -4.12 -2.78
C LEU A 118 0.68 -3.29 -1.61
N ILE A 119 1.46 -3.90 -0.73
CA ILE A 119 2.12 -3.20 0.38
C ILE A 119 3.16 -2.19 -0.15
N TRP A 120 3.87 -2.54 -1.24
CA TRP A 120 4.78 -1.62 -1.92
C TRP A 120 4.02 -0.44 -2.56
N GLU A 121 2.88 -0.69 -3.20
CA GLU A 121 2.01 0.33 -3.79
C GLU A 121 1.56 1.33 -2.72
N THR A 122 1.10 0.89 -1.55
CA THR A 122 0.76 1.80 -0.44
C THR A 122 1.94 2.69 -0.06
N ALA A 123 3.14 2.12 0.09
CA ALA A 123 4.34 2.89 0.42
C ALA A 123 4.72 3.88 -0.70
N ASP A 124 4.63 3.46 -1.97
CA ASP A 124 4.86 4.34 -3.11
C ASP A 124 3.89 5.51 -3.09
N HIS A 125 2.59 5.26 -2.89
CA HIS A 125 1.56 6.30 -2.80
C HIS A 125 1.86 7.33 -1.72
N VAL A 126 2.28 6.90 -0.52
CA VAL A 126 2.68 7.84 0.54
C VAL A 126 3.85 8.71 0.08
N TRP A 127 4.92 8.11 -0.43
CA TRP A 127 6.12 8.86 -0.82
C TRP A 127 5.86 9.79 -2.02
N THR A 128 5.09 9.33 -3.01
CA THR A 128 4.77 10.15 -4.19
C THR A 128 3.89 11.33 -3.82
N THR A 129 2.89 11.13 -2.96
CA THR A 129 1.98 12.21 -2.51
C THR A 129 2.72 13.25 -1.67
N LEU A 130 3.72 12.82 -0.90
CA LEU A 130 4.62 13.71 -0.15
C LEU A 130 5.72 14.37 -1.02
N GLY A 131 5.73 14.14 -2.32
CA GLY A 131 6.67 14.78 -3.26
C GLY A 131 8.09 14.21 -3.25
N ASP A 132 8.29 12.93 -2.96
CA ASP A 132 9.61 12.28 -3.00
C ASP A 132 10.27 12.40 -4.38
N THR A 133 11.43 13.07 -4.43
CA THR A 133 12.22 13.27 -5.66
C THR A 133 13.40 12.31 -5.80
N SER A 134 13.54 11.33 -4.90
CA SER A 134 14.63 10.35 -4.92
C SER A 134 14.63 9.54 -6.23
N ARG A 135 15.81 9.42 -6.85
CA ARG A 135 16.02 8.69 -8.12
C ARG A 135 17.05 7.56 -8.00
N ASP A 136 17.65 7.41 -6.82
CA ASP A 136 18.75 6.51 -6.51
C ASP A 136 18.30 5.40 -5.54
N VAL A 137 19.24 4.76 -4.87
CA VAL A 137 19.00 3.72 -3.84
C VAL A 137 18.03 4.18 -2.74
N ASN A 138 17.94 5.49 -2.45
CA ASN A 138 17.02 6.00 -1.45
C ASN A 138 15.56 5.78 -1.88
N TRP A 139 15.26 5.80 -3.18
CA TRP A 139 13.93 5.52 -3.70
C TRP A 139 13.43 4.13 -3.24
N TYR A 140 14.30 3.12 -3.38
CA TYR A 140 14.02 1.74 -2.96
C TYR A 140 14.00 1.60 -1.45
N THR A 141 14.98 2.17 -0.75
CA THR A 141 15.13 2.00 0.70
C THR A 141 13.94 2.62 1.45
N LYS A 142 13.53 3.83 1.06
CA LYS A 142 12.35 4.51 1.63
C LYS A 142 11.08 3.66 1.52
N ARG A 143 10.82 3.10 0.33
CA ARG A 143 9.65 2.26 0.06
C ARG A 143 9.72 0.93 0.81
N ALA A 144 10.85 0.23 0.72
CA ALA A 144 11.03 -1.03 1.43
C ALA A 144 10.85 -0.89 2.94
N THR A 145 11.43 0.15 3.56
CA THR A 145 11.28 0.40 4.99
C THR A 145 9.83 0.75 5.35
N LEU A 146 9.17 1.62 4.58
CA LEU A 146 7.79 1.99 4.84
C LEU A 146 6.82 0.82 4.61
N SER A 147 7.06 -0.04 3.63
CA SER A 147 6.34 -1.31 3.43
C SER A 147 6.37 -2.19 4.68
N GLY A 148 7.54 -2.33 5.33
CA GLY A 148 7.65 -3.08 6.58
C GLY A 148 6.89 -2.44 7.75
N VAL A 149 6.92 -1.10 7.83
CA VAL A 149 6.11 -0.36 8.82
C VAL A 149 4.61 -0.58 8.56
N TRP A 150 4.17 -0.46 7.32
CA TRP A 150 2.76 -0.65 6.96
C TRP A 150 2.27 -2.08 7.22
N ALA A 151 3.02 -3.09 6.77
CA ALA A 151 2.66 -4.49 6.99
C ALA A 151 2.52 -4.81 8.49
N SER A 152 3.46 -4.35 9.32
CA SER A 152 3.37 -4.55 10.77
C SER A 152 2.24 -3.73 11.42
N THR A 153 1.92 -2.56 10.88
CA THR A 153 0.78 -1.73 11.34
C THR A 153 -0.54 -2.42 11.08
N VAL A 154 -0.75 -3.01 9.90
CA VAL A 154 -1.97 -3.76 9.58
C VAL A 154 -2.13 -4.96 10.52
N LEU A 155 -1.05 -5.73 10.75
CA LEU A 155 -1.09 -6.86 11.67
C LEU A 155 -1.39 -6.44 13.12
N PHE A 156 -0.83 -5.31 13.57
CA PHE A 156 -1.15 -4.75 14.88
C PHE A 156 -2.62 -4.31 14.96
N TRP A 157 -3.10 -3.59 13.96
CA TRP A 157 -4.48 -3.09 13.88
C TRP A 157 -5.53 -4.21 13.90
N LEU A 158 -5.24 -5.36 13.30
CA LEU A 158 -6.15 -6.52 13.31
C LEU A 158 -6.46 -7.05 14.73
N GLY A 159 -5.59 -6.78 15.70
CA GLY A 159 -5.76 -7.11 17.12
C GLY A 159 -6.00 -5.90 18.03
N ASP A 160 -6.17 -4.69 17.48
CA ASP A 160 -6.37 -3.48 18.25
C ASP A 160 -7.85 -3.27 18.63
N GLU A 161 -8.16 -3.42 19.91
CA GLU A 161 -9.50 -3.21 20.48
C GLU A 161 -9.70 -1.80 21.06
N SER A 162 -8.69 -0.93 20.97
CA SER A 162 -8.79 0.43 21.48
C SER A 162 -9.75 1.30 20.66
N PRO A 163 -10.43 2.27 21.29
CA PRO A 163 -11.33 3.18 20.58
C PRO A 163 -10.62 3.92 19.44
N LEU A 164 -11.25 3.93 18.25
CA LEU A 164 -10.74 4.60 17.04
C LEU A 164 -9.29 4.21 16.68
N ALA A 165 -8.89 2.96 16.99
CA ALA A 165 -7.57 2.41 16.74
C ALA A 165 -6.42 3.24 17.35
N LYS A 166 -6.64 3.79 18.54
CA LYS A 166 -5.67 4.64 19.24
C LYS A 166 -4.31 3.93 19.40
N ASP A 167 -4.29 2.68 19.83
CA ASP A 167 -3.05 1.94 20.08
C ASP A 167 -2.29 1.66 18.78
N THR A 168 -3.00 1.46 17.67
CA THR A 168 -2.42 1.40 16.32
C THR A 168 -1.78 2.74 15.93
N LYS A 169 -2.44 3.87 16.20
CA LYS A 169 -1.89 5.21 15.91
C LYS A 169 -0.60 5.46 16.71
N ASP A 170 -0.58 5.06 17.98
CA ASP A 170 0.63 5.14 18.82
C ASP A 170 1.71 4.15 18.34
N PHE A 171 1.32 2.97 17.83
CA PHE A 171 2.24 2.01 17.24
C PHE A 171 2.93 2.58 16.00
N ILE A 172 2.19 3.26 15.12
CA ILE A 172 2.75 3.95 13.95
C ILE A 172 3.83 4.94 14.38
N ASP A 173 3.55 5.79 15.36
CA ASP A 173 4.52 6.79 15.84
C ASP A 173 5.82 6.13 16.33
N ARG A 174 5.71 5.06 17.13
CA ARG A 174 6.88 4.28 17.57
C ARG A 174 7.66 3.66 16.41
N ARG A 175 6.97 3.13 15.39
CA ARG A 175 7.64 2.52 14.23
C ARG A 175 8.37 3.56 13.37
N ILE A 176 7.77 4.74 13.16
CA ILE A 176 8.41 5.84 12.44
C ILE A 176 9.64 6.34 13.21
N ASP A 177 9.56 6.46 14.54
CA ASP A 177 10.72 6.83 15.36
C ASP A 177 11.85 5.79 15.28
N ASN A 178 11.54 4.49 15.25
CA ASN A 178 12.54 3.44 15.05
C ASN A 178 13.25 3.57 13.70
N VAL A 179 12.53 3.90 12.62
CA VAL A 179 13.14 4.17 11.30
C VAL A 179 14.14 5.32 11.41
N MET A 180 13.78 6.39 12.12
CA MET A 180 14.68 7.53 12.32
C MET A 180 15.94 7.16 13.13
N GLN A 181 15.84 6.22 14.08
CA GLN A 181 17.02 5.71 14.81
C GLN A 181 17.95 4.93 13.89
N ILE A 182 17.41 4.10 12.99
CA ILE A 182 18.19 3.36 11.99
C ILE A 182 18.93 4.33 11.06
N GLU A 183 18.25 5.38 10.59
CA GLU A 183 18.87 6.39 9.72
C GLU A 183 19.97 7.18 10.45
N LYS A 184 19.78 7.52 11.73
CA LYS A 184 20.83 8.11 12.58
C LYS A 184 22.04 7.18 12.73
N ALA A 185 21.80 5.90 12.99
CA ALA A 185 22.88 4.91 13.12
C ALA A 185 23.67 4.75 11.81
N LYS A 186 22.98 4.68 10.66
CA LYS A 186 23.63 4.67 9.32
C LYS A 186 24.47 5.93 9.10
N ALA A 187 23.94 7.11 9.42
CA ALA A 187 24.67 8.36 9.28
C ALA A 187 25.92 8.42 10.18
N SER A 188 25.83 7.92 11.41
CA SER A 188 26.97 7.82 12.32
C SER A 188 28.05 6.86 11.81
N LEU A 189 27.66 5.72 11.24
CA LEU A 189 28.60 4.78 10.62
C LEU A 189 29.32 5.42 9.42
N LYS A 190 28.62 6.16 8.56
CA LYS A 190 29.22 6.87 7.41
C LYS A 190 30.29 7.89 7.82
N LYS A 191 30.19 8.46 9.03
CA LYS A 191 31.16 9.41 9.57
C LYS A 191 32.41 8.72 10.16
N ASN A 192 32.37 7.41 10.41
CA ASN A 192 33.49 6.68 10.98
C ASN A 192 34.60 6.43 9.93
N PRO A 193 35.84 6.95 10.14
CA PRO A 193 36.95 6.82 9.20
C PRO A 193 37.28 5.37 8.81
N ILE A 194 37.04 4.41 9.71
CA ILE A 194 37.37 2.99 9.52
C ILE A 194 36.47 2.33 8.46
N THR A 195 35.23 2.82 8.30
CA THR A 195 34.24 2.21 7.38
C THR A 195 34.22 2.84 5.99
N LYS A 196 34.92 3.97 5.79
CA LYS A 196 34.96 4.72 4.52
C LYS A 196 35.37 3.88 3.30
N PRO A 197 36.41 3.02 3.36
CA PRO A 197 36.85 2.25 2.18
C PRO A 197 35.81 1.21 1.71
N PHE A 198 35.06 0.63 2.65
CA PHE A 198 34.00 -0.33 2.33
C PHE A 198 32.75 0.37 1.74
N MET A 199 32.44 1.58 2.20
CA MET A 199 31.29 2.33 1.66
C MET A 199 31.56 2.87 0.25
N SER A 200 32.80 3.28 -0.07
CA SER A 200 33.13 3.73 -1.42
C SER A 200 32.96 2.65 -2.48
N LEU A 201 33.22 1.38 -2.13
CA LEU A 201 32.99 0.24 -3.02
C LEU A 201 31.49 -0.02 -3.23
N LYS A 202 30.68 0.11 -2.17
CA LYS A 202 29.22 -0.01 -2.26
C LYS A 202 28.61 1.09 -3.14
N ASP A 203 29.07 2.33 -3.00
CA ASP A 203 28.59 3.46 -3.80
C ASP A 203 28.91 3.27 -5.30
N GLN A 204 30.06 2.66 -5.63
CA GLN A 204 30.40 2.30 -7.01
C GLN A 204 29.46 1.23 -7.59
N ILE A 205 29.17 0.16 -6.84
CA ILE A 205 28.29 -0.93 -7.28
C ILE A 205 26.84 -0.44 -7.46
N LEU A 206 26.38 0.45 -6.58
CA LEU A 206 24.99 0.92 -6.58
C LEU A 206 24.75 2.14 -7.46
N SER A 207 25.79 2.72 -8.07
CA SER A 207 25.69 3.91 -8.94
C SER A 207 24.79 3.72 -10.17
N GLY A 208 24.62 2.47 -10.62
CA GLY A 208 23.72 2.10 -11.72
C GLY A 208 22.25 1.95 -11.33
N VAL A 209 21.93 1.90 -10.03
CA VAL A 209 20.56 1.71 -9.55
C VAL A 209 19.79 3.01 -9.69
N LYS A 210 18.75 3.01 -10.51
CA LYS A 210 17.88 4.16 -10.75
C LYS A 210 16.43 3.78 -10.55
N ALA A 211 15.66 4.71 -10.00
CA ALA A 211 14.21 4.58 -9.94
C ALA A 211 13.62 4.39 -11.35
N PRO A 212 12.53 3.62 -11.50
CA PRO A 212 11.89 3.41 -12.79
C PRO A 212 11.43 4.73 -13.40
N ASP A 213 11.71 4.90 -14.70
CA ASP A 213 11.32 6.08 -15.45
C ASP A 213 9.89 5.92 -15.99
N LYS A 214 8.93 6.58 -15.36
CA LYS A 214 7.51 6.56 -15.77
C LYS A 214 7.32 7.07 -17.22
N SER A 215 8.22 7.91 -17.74
CA SER A 215 8.17 8.41 -19.12
C SER A 215 8.46 7.33 -20.17
N ARG A 216 9.26 6.31 -19.81
CA ARG A 216 9.60 5.20 -20.73
C ARG A 216 8.41 4.30 -21.06
N PHE A 217 7.40 4.24 -20.20
CA PHE A 217 6.20 3.43 -20.39
C PHE A 217 5.03 4.23 -20.98
N ALA A 218 5.15 5.56 -21.05
CA ALA A 218 4.09 6.44 -21.56
C ALA A 218 3.78 6.20 -23.05
N ASN A 219 4.75 5.68 -23.82
CA ASN A 219 4.63 5.40 -25.25
C ASN A 219 4.42 3.91 -25.59
N LEU A 220 4.03 3.08 -24.61
CA LEU A 220 3.71 1.68 -24.88
C LEU A 220 2.26 1.51 -25.37
N PRO A 221 2.00 0.59 -26.32
CA PRO A 221 0.65 0.29 -26.74
C PRO A 221 -0.21 -0.17 -25.54
N GLY A 222 -1.37 0.46 -25.35
CA GLY A 222 -2.33 0.11 -24.29
C GLY A 222 -2.40 1.07 -23.09
N ASN A 223 -1.56 2.10 -23.02
CA ASN A 223 -1.63 3.11 -21.97
C ASN A 223 -2.51 4.30 -22.41
N TRP A 224 -3.77 4.35 -21.94
CA TRP A 224 -4.68 5.48 -22.20
C TRP A 224 -4.47 6.57 -21.15
N ASN A 225 -3.58 7.52 -21.42
CA ASN A 225 -3.55 8.77 -20.66
C ASN A 225 -4.81 9.57 -21.02
N ARG A 226 -5.71 9.81 -20.06
CA ARG A 226 -6.79 10.79 -20.24
C ARG A 226 -6.14 12.19 -20.30
N PRO A 227 -6.40 13.01 -21.33
CA PRO A 227 -6.02 14.41 -21.29
C PRO A 227 -6.83 15.11 -20.19
N THR A 228 -6.14 15.94 -19.42
CA THR A 228 -6.72 16.95 -18.51
C THR A 228 -7.55 17.97 -19.27
#